data_AF-A0A0L8GAF5-F1
#
_entry.id   AF-A0A0L8GAF5-F1
#
_cell.length_a   1.000
_cell.length_b   1.000
_cell.length_c   1.000
_cell.angle_alpha   90.00
_cell.angle_beta   90.00
_cell.angle_gamma   90.00
#
_symmetry.space_group_name_H-M   'P 1'
#
loop_
_entity.id
_entity.type
_entity.pdbx_description
1 polymer ?
#
loop_
_entity_poly.entity_id
_entity_poly.type
_entity_poly.pdbx_seq_one_letter_code
_entity_poly.pdbx_strand_id
1 'polypeptide(L)'
;MRHFWTILDTLGGQSERQRAEELISKVKVVPDRPSQRAHSLPLTSKLKERSKIIFGTGDSLKAVTMTANSGYVRAAENQGVTFAVFIHASRALTEEKEKFAKPISEDSQQ
;
A
#
# COMPACT_ATOMS: atom_id res chain seq x y z
N MET A 1 -9.48 -7.82 0.23
CA MET A 1 -9.71 -7.50 1.65
C MET A 1 -9.02 -8.45 2.65
N ARG A 2 -8.92 -9.77 2.41
CA ARG A 2 -8.31 -10.72 3.37
C ARG A 2 -6.97 -10.29 3.98
N HIS A 3 -5.94 -10.00 3.18
CA HIS A 3 -4.61 -9.65 3.70
C HIS A 3 -4.61 -8.39 4.58
N PHE A 4 -5.48 -7.42 4.31
CA PHE A 4 -5.57 -6.19 5.10
C PHE A 4 -5.98 -6.52 6.54
N TRP A 5 -7.04 -7.31 6.70
CA TRP A 5 -7.51 -7.77 8.00
C TRP A 5 -6.49 -8.67 8.69
N THR A 6 -5.89 -9.64 7.98
CA THR A 6 -4.85 -10.50 8.58
C THR A 6 -3.69 -9.70 9.18
N ILE A 7 -3.23 -8.63 8.53
CA ILE A 7 -2.17 -7.77 9.05
C ILE A 7 -2.63 -7.02 10.31
N LEU A 8 -3.83 -6.44 10.30
CA LEU A 8 -4.40 -5.72 11.44
C LEU A 8 -4.67 -6.63 12.64
N ASP A 9 -5.16 -7.84 12.39
CA ASP A 9 -5.42 -8.83 13.44
C ASP A 9 -4.11 -9.26 14.10
N THR A 10 -3.04 -9.41 13.30
CA THR A 10 -1.72 -9.84 13.77
C THR A 10 -0.93 -8.74 14.47
N LEU A 11 -0.98 -7.50 13.97
CA LEU A 11 -0.05 -6.43 14.39
C LEU A 11 -0.74 -5.18 14.94
N GLY A 12 -2.02 -4.97 14.66
CA GLY A 12 -2.71 -3.73 14.98
C GLY A 12 -3.06 -3.61 16.47
N GLY A 13 -2.78 -2.45 17.06
CA GLY A 13 -3.31 -2.10 18.38
C GLY A 13 -4.78 -1.66 18.32
N GLN A 14 -5.33 -1.22 19.46
CA GLN A 14 -6.74 -0.85 19.58
C GLN A 14 -7.07 0.39 18.72
N SER A 15 -6.27 1.45 18.81
CA SER A 15 -6.51 2.68 18.07
C SER A 15 -6.27 2.51 16.56
N GLU A 16 -5.28 1.68 16.18
CA GLU A 16 -5.01 1.33 14.79
C GLU A 16 -6.17 0.55 14.15
N ARG A 17 -6.78 -0.37 14.89
CA ARG A 17 -7.99 -1.10 14.44
C ARG A 17 -9.18 -0.17 14.26
N GLN A 18 -9.42 0.74 15.21
CA GLN A 18 -10.49 1.74 15.09
C GLN A 18 -10.33 2.61 13.83
N ARG A 19 -9.13 3.16 13.60
CA ARG A 19 -8.85 3.93 12.38
C ARG A 19 -9.02 3.10 11.10
N ALA A 20 -8.71 1.80 11.15
CA ALA A 20 -8.93 0.91 10.03
C ALA A 20 -10.42 0.69 9.74
N GLU A 21 -11.25 0.47 10.76
CA GLU A 21 -12.71 0.34 10.59
C GLU A 21 -13.32 1.62 10.02
N GLU A 22 -12.90 2.79 10.50
CA GLU A 22 -13.31 4.09 9.95
C GLU A 22 -12.88 4.28 8.50
N LEU A 23 -11.70 3.79 8.12
CA LEU A 23 -11.26 3.81 6.72
C LEU A 23 -12.15 2.90 5.88
N ILE A 24 -12.41 1.68 6.35
CA ILE A 24 -13.19 0.70 5.60
C ILE A 24 -14.64 1.14 5.40
N SER A 25 -15.24 1.83 6.36
CA SER A 25 -16.60 2.37 6.21
C SER A 25 -16.70 3.46 5.14
N LYS A 26 -15.59 4.10 4.77
CA LYS A 26 -15.52 5.19 3.79
C LYS A 26 -15.10 4.74 2.39
N VAL A 27 -14.67 3.49 2.21
CA VAL A 27 -14.22 2.97 0.90
C VAL A 27 -15.27 2.10 0.23
N LYS A 28 -15.25 2.09 -1.10
CA LYS A 28 -16.06 1.21 -1.92
C LYS A 28 -15.18 0.19 -2.62
N VAL A 29 -15.53 -1.10 -2.49
CA VAL A 29 -14.86 -2.16 -3.24
C VAL A 29 -15.30 -2.10 -4.71
N VAL A 30 -14.34 -2.11 -5.61
CA VAL A 30 -14.56 -2.12 -7.07
C VAL A 30 -14.04 -3.44 -7.66
N PRO A 31 -14.62 -3.94 -8.76
CA PRO A 31 -14.10 -5.11 -9.44
C PRO A 31 -12.75 -4.80 -10.11
N ASP A 32 -11.91 -5.83 -10.24
CA ASP A 32 -10.65 -5.74 -10.97
C ASP A 32 -10.92 -5.48 -12.45
N ARG A 33 -10.45 -4.33 -12.95
CA ARG A 33 -10.61 -3.89 -14.34
C ARG A 33 -9.34 -3.17 -14.81
N PRO A 34 -8.20 -3.85 -14.92
CA PRO A 34 -6.95 -3.21 -15.25
C PRO A 34 -6.96 -2.62 -16.67
N SER A 35 -6.35 -1.45 -16.83
CA SER A 35 -6.18 -0.83 -18.14
C SER A 35 -5.24 -1.65 -19.02
N GLN A 36 -5.41 -1.56 -20.33
CA GLN A 36 -4.61 -2.32 -21.28
C GLN A 36 -3.11 -2.03 -21.13
N ARG A 37 -2.74 -0.75 -20.94
CA ARG A 37 -1.34 -0.33 -20.74
C ARG A 37 -0.70 -0.88 -19.46
N ALA A 38 -1.49 -1.06 -18.40
CA ALA A 38 -1.00 -1.69 -17.17
C ALA A 38 -0.84 -3.20 -17.34
N HIS A 39 -1.79 -3.83 -18.05
CA HIS A 39 -1.76 -5.27 -18.30
C HIS A 39 -0.58 -5.67 -19.19
N SER A 40 -0.26 -4.86 -20.20
CA SER A 40 0.82 -5.09 -21.16
C SER A 40 2.24 -4.94 -20.59
N LEU A 41 2.41 -4.40 -19.38
CA LEU A 41 3.73 -4.28 -18.75
C LEU A 41 4.38 -5.68 -18.60
N PRO A 42 5.63 -5.91 -19.01
CA PRO A 42 6.31 -7.16 -18.70
C PRO A 42 6.43 -7.42 -17.19
N LEU A 43 6.18 -8.66 -16.75
CA LEU A 43 6.42 -9.05 -15.36
C LEU A 43 7.92 -9.04 -15.07
N THR A 44 8.30 -8.53 -13.90
CA THR A 44 9.68 -8.51 -13.40
C THR A 44 9.71 -8.76 -11.89
N SER A 45 10.89 -8.85 -11.29
CA SER A 45 11.03 -8.95 -9.82
C SER A 45 10.33 -7.80 -9.08
N LYS A 46 10.26 -6.61 -9.70
CA LYS A 46 9.60 -5.41 -9.18
C LYS A 46 8.16 -5.25 -9.66
N LEU A 47 7.83 -5.71 -10.87
CA LEU A 47 6.48 -5.65 -11.46
C LEU A 47 5.75 -6.97 -11.29
N LYS A 48 5.05 -7.12 -10.16
CA LYS A 48 4.24 -8.30 -9.85
C LYS A 48 2.81 -8.14 -10.35
N GLU A 49 2.16 -9.26 -10.67
CA GLU A 49 0.80 -9.31 -11.24
C GLU A 49 -0.24 -8.56 -10.40
N ARG A 50 -0.20 -8.73 -9.07
CA ARG A 50 -1.13 -8.03 -8.17
C ARG A 50 -1.04 -6.51 -8.29
N SER A 51 0.18 -5.97 -8.40
CA SER A 51 0.35 -4.53 -8.54
C SER A 51 -0.17 -4.03 -9.89
N LYS A 52 0.00 -4.80 -10.98
CA LYS A 52 -0.61 -4.46 -12.27
C LYS A 52 -2.12 -4.34 -12.18
N ILE A 53 -2.77 -5.27 -11.50
CA ILE A 53 -4.23 -5.25 -11.32
C ILE A 53 -4.64 -4.00 -10.54
N ILE A 54 -3.95 -3.67 -9.44
CA ILE A 54 -4.26 -2.50 -8.59
C ILE A 54 -4.08 -1.19 -9.36
N PHE A 55 -2.87 -0.95 -9.89
CA PHE A 55 -2.55 0.30 -10.60
C PHE A 55 -3.33 0.41 -11.91
N GLY A 56 -3.50 -0.69 -12.64
CA GLY A 56 -4.30 -0.73 -13.85
C GLY A 56 -5.77 -0.44 -13.59
N THR A 57 -6.34 -0.93 -12.49
CA THR A 57 -7.75 -0.67 -12.17
C THR A 57 -7.94 0.81 -11.78
N GLY A 58 -7.02 1.38 -11.00
CA GLY A 58 -7.01 2.81 -10.71
C GLY A 58 -6.91 3.65 -11.99
N ASP A 59 -6.07 3.23 -12.92
CA ASP A 59 -5.89 3.87 -14.22
C ASP A 59 -7.16 3.82 -15.10
N SER A 60 -7.80 2.66 -15.23
CA SER A 60 -9.08 2.52 -15.94
C SER A 60 -10.18 3.41 -15.36
N LEU A 61 -10.19 3.59 -14.04
CA LEU A 61 -11.12 4.46 -13.33
C LEU A 61 -10.74 5.94 -13.40
N LYS A 62 -9.58 6.29 -13.97
CA LYS A 62 -8.99 7.63 -13.95
C LYS A 62 -8.84 8.17 -12.52
N ALA A 63 -8.56 7.28 -11.57
CA ALA A 63 -8.41 7.60 -10.16
C ALA A 63 -6.93 7.70 -9.78
N VAL A 64 -6.61 8.61 -8.85
CA VAL A 64 -5.26 8.69 -8.26
C VAL A 64 -5.04 7.49 -7.35
N THR A 65 -4.03 6.68 -7.65
CA THR A 65 -3.69 5.50 -6.84
C THR A 65 -2.76 5.90 -5.69
N MET A 66 -3.23 5.75 -4.46
CA MET A 66 -2.38 5.96 -3.28
C MET A 66 -1.51 4.73 -2.99
N THR A 67 -0.20 4.92 -2.76
CA THR A 67 0.73 3.80 -2.57
C THR A 67 1.97 4.17 -1.76
N ALA A 68 2.54 3.19 -1.04
CA ALA A 68 3.89 3.26 -0.48
C ALA A 68 4.94 2.53 -1.35
N ASN A 69 4.51 1.84 -2.41
CA ASN A 69 5.37 1.04 -3.28
C ASN A 69 5.96 1.89 -4.41
N SER A 70 6.85 2.81 -4.07
CA SER A 70 7.56 3.65 -5.03
C SER A 70 8.42 2.85 -6.02
N GLY A 71 8.90 1.67 -5.61
CA GLY A 71 9.68 0.77 -6.46
C GLY A 71 8.89 0.24 -7.66
N TYR A 72 7.62 -0.08 -7.48
CA TYR A 72 6.73 -0.49 -8.57
C TYR A 72 6.48 0.69 -9.54
N VAL A 73 6.16 1.87 -9.01
CA VAL A 73 5.90 3.08 -9.82
C VAL A 73 7.08 3.39 -10.74
N ARG A 74 8.30 3.44 -10.17
CA ARG A 74 9.52 3.68 -10.94
C ARG A 74 9.79 2.59 -11.98
N ALA A 75 9.55 1.33 -11.64
CA ALA A 75 9.74 0.22 -12.56
C ALA A 75 8.77 0.28 -13.76
N ALA A 76 7.52 0.71 -13.54
CA ALA A 76 6.54 0.88 -14.61
C ALA A 76 6.89 2.08 -15.50
N GLU A 77 7.30 3.19 -14.89
CA GLU A 77 7.74 4.39 -15.61
C GLU A 77 8.95 4.12 -16.51
N ASN A 78 9.94 3.36 -16.01
CA ASN A 78 11.09 2.91 -16.81
C ASN A 78 10.70 2.00 -17.99
N GLN A 79 9.49 1.45 -18.00
CA GLN A 79 8.92 0.67 -19.10
C GLN A 79 7.92 1.49 -19.94
N GLY A 80 7.89 2.82 -19.77
CA GLY A 80 7.08 3.73 -20.56
C GLY A 80 5.63 3.91 -20.07
N VAL A 81 5.29 3.46 -18.86
CA VAL A 81 3.93 3.56 -18.31
C VAL A 81 3.92 4.40 -17.03
N THR A 82 3.44 5.63 -17.13
CA THR A 82 3.28 6.53 -15.98
C THR A 82 1.87 6.46 -15.41
N PHE A 83 1.72 6.21 -14.11
CA PHE A 83 0.42 6.19 -13.43
C PHE A 83 0.18 7.48 -12.64
N ALA A 84 -1.08 7.91 -12.53
CA ALA A 84 -1.46 8.98 -11.61
C ALA A 84 -1.44 8.42 -10.18
N VAL A 85 -0.43 8.83 -9.39
CA VAL A 85 -0.18 8.25 -8.07
C VAL A 85 0.02 9.31 -7.00
N PHE A 86 -0.41 8.99 -5.78
CA PHE A 86 -0.04 9.72 -4.57
C PHE A 86 0.85 8.80 -3.73
N ILE A 87 2.14 9.12 -3.63
CA ILE A 87 3.10 8.31 -2.87
C ILE A 87 3.12 8.77 -1.42
N HIS A 88 2.82 7.87 -0.50
CA HIS A 88 2.95 8.11 0.93
C HIS A 88 4.14 7.36 1.52
N ALA A 89 4.67 7.83 2.64
CA ALA A 89 5.69 7.09 3.38
C ALA A 89 5.12 5.79 3.95
N SER A 90 5.87 4.70 3.84
CA SER A 90 5.55 3.44 4.53
C SER A 90 5.60 3.66 6.04
N ARG A 91 4.56 3.22 6.75
CA ARG A 91 4.56 3.18 8.22
C ARG A 91 4.12 1.81 8.69
N ALA A 92 4.83 1.29 9.69
CA ALA A 92 4.46 0.06 10.36
C ALA A 92 3.31 0.32 11.34
N LEU A 93 2.53 -0.72 11.62
CA LEU A 93 1.68 -0.76 12.80
C LEU A 93 2.59 -0.97 14.02
N THR A 94 2.46 -0.11 15.02
CA THR A 94 3.40 -0.05 16.16
C THR A 94 2.72 -0.19 17.51
N GLU A 95 1.44 0.15 17.62
CA GLU A 95 0.76 0.25 18.91
C GLU A 95 0.81 -1.04 19.73
N GLU A 96 0.65 -2.21 19.10
CA GLU A 96 0.74 -3.49 19.82
C GLU A 96 2.16 -3.79 20.31
N LYS A 97 3.18 -3.38 19.55
CA LYS A 97 4.59 -3.58 19.92
C LYS A 97 5.06 -2.56 20.97
N GLU A 98 4.52 -1.36 20.94
CA GLU A 98 4.89 -0.25 21.82
C GLU A 98 4.67 -0.59 23.30
N LYS A 99 3.64 -1.38 23.61
CA LYS A 99 3.35 -1.88 24.97
C LYS A 99 4.54 -2.56 25.66
N PHE A 100 5.42 -3.17 24.87
CA PHE A 100 6.59 -3.91 25.35
C PHE A 100 7.90 -3.24 24.94
N ALA A 101 7.84 -2.04 24.35
CA ALA A 101 9.02 -1.33 23.89
C ALA A 101 9.81 -0.77 25.08
N LYS A 102 11.14 -0.81 24.97
CA LYS A 102 12.04 -0.11 25.89
C LYS A 102 12.40 1.25 25.27
N PRO A 103 12.25 2.36 25.99
CA PRO A 103 12.75 3.65 25.53
C PRO A 103 14.24 3.57 25.22
N ILE A 104 14.67 4.20 24.14
CA ILE A 104 16.10 4.39 23.86
C ILE A 104 16.60 5.46 24.83
N SER A 105 17.65 5.16 25.61
CA SER A 105 18.32 6.14 26.47
C SER A 105 18.96 7.24 25.63
N GLU A 106 18.83 8.50 26.07
CA GLU A 106 19.31 9.68 25.33
C GLU A 106 20.82 9.63 24.99
N ASP A 107 21.62 8.89 25.78
CA ASP A 107 23.07 8.76 25.62
C ASP A 107 23.53 7.93 24.41
N SER A 108 22.61 7.28 23.68
CA SER A 108 22.94 6.39 22.56
C SER A 108 22.93 7.08 21.19
N GLN A 109 22.85 8.41 21.13
CA GLN A 109 22.80 9.20 19.90
C GLN A 109 24.05 10.07 19.62
N GLN A 110 25.16 9.88 20.36
CA GLN A 110 26.45 10.50 20.06
C GLN A 110 27.34 9.59 19.21
#